data_AF-A0A0R3VYS6-F1
#
_entry.id   AF-A0A0R3VYS6-F1
#
_cell.length_a   1.000
_cell.length_b   1.000
_cell.length_c   1.000
_cell.angle_alpha   90.00
_cell.angle_beta   90.00
_cell.angle_gamma   90.00
#
_symmetry.space_group_name_H-M   'P 1'
#
loop_
_entity.id
_entity.type
_entity.pdbx_description
1 polymer ?
#
loop_
_entity_poly.entity_id
_entity_poly.type
_entity_poly.pdbx_seq_one_letter_code
_entity_poly.pdbx_strand_id
1 'polypeptide(L)'
;MSKVGLWKATAILAEQFKSDPRHILINSCCPGYVNTDMSSHKGTKTILEGADTPVYLATLPKGTTEPYGQLVSERKVVDVDKECPP
;
A
#
# COMPACT_ATOMS: atom_id res chain seq x y z
N MET A 1 -3.74 -3.06 -15.43
CA MET A 1 -4.21 -4.36 -14.90
C MET A 1 -3.23 -5.03 -13.93
N SER A 2 -1.92 -5.10 -14.20
CA SER A 2 -0.97 -5.79 -13.29
C SER A 2 -1.02 -5.31 -11.83
N LYS A 3 -1.26 -4.02 -11.58
CA LYS A 3 -1.35 -3.45 -10.22
C LYS A 3 -2.65 -3.76 -9.49
N VAL A 4 -3.74 -3.95 -10.22
CA VAL A 4 -5.01 -4.46 -9.64
C VAL A 4 -4.79 -5.89 -9.14
N GLY A 5 -4.14 -6.73 -9.95
CA GLY A 5 -3.77 -8.08 -9.57
C GLY A 5 -2.86 -8.12 -8.35
N LEU A 6 -1.81 -7.29 -8.31
CA LEU A 6 -0.91 -7.17 -7.16
C LEU A 6 -1.68 -6.78 -5.88
N TRP A 7 -2.51 -5.74 -5.94
CA TRP A 7 -3.29 -5.31 -4.80
C TRP A 7 -4.22 -6.41 -4.26
N LYS A 8 -4.98 -7.07 -5.13
CA LYS A 8 -5.86 -8.16 -4.69
C LYS A 8 -5.08 -9.38 -4.19
N ALA A 9 -3.92 -9.70 -4.78
CA ALA A 9 -3.05 -10.75 -4.28
C ALA A 9 -2.54 -10.42 -2.86
N THR A 10 -2.18 -9.16 -2.58
CA THR A 10 -1.84 -8.71 -1.23
C THR A 10 -3.01 -8.90 -0.25
N ALA A 11 -4.24 -8.55 -0.63
CA ALA A 11 -5.41 -8.74 0.23
C ALA A 11 -5.67 -10.22 0.54
N ILE A 12 -5.57 -11.10 -0.47
CA ILE A 12 -5.70 -12.55 -0.30
C ILE A 12 -4.57 -13.09 0.60
N LEU A 13 -3.34 -12.63 0.40
CA LEU A 13 -2.19 -13.03 1.20
C LEU A 13 -2.36 -12.60 2.66
N ALA A 14 -2.87 -11.39 2.92
CA ALA A 14 -3.19 -10.95 4.27
C ALA A 14 -4.21 -11.89 4.93
N GLU A 15 -5.30 -12.25 4.26
CA GLU A 15 -6.26 -13.19 4.82
C GLU A 15 -5.67 -14.59 5.09
N GLN A 16 -4.75 -15.07 4.24
CA GLN A 16 -4.04 -16.34 4.46
C GLN A 16 -3.13 -16.32 5.69
N PHE A 17 -2.56 -15.17 6.05
CA PHE A 17 -1.62 -15.00 7.16
C PHE A 17 -2.26 -14.42 8.43
N LYS A 18 -3.59 -14.26 8.46
CA LYS A 18 -4.32 -13.62 9.56
C LYS A 18 -4.18 -14.33 10.90
N SER A 19 -4.04 -15.67 10.88
CA SER A 19 -3.84 -16.51 12.07
C SER A 19 -2.37 -16.83 12.34
N ASP A 20 -1.44 -16.22 11.60
CA ASP A 20 -0.01 -16.45 11.81
C ASP A 20 0.41 -15.89 13.19
N PRO A 21 1.07 -16.69 14.05
CA PRO A 21 1.42 -16.27 15.41
C PRO A 21 2.45 -15.12 15.46
N ARG A 22 3.08 -14.79 14.32
CA ARG A 22 4.03 -13.68 14.21
C ARG A 22 3.34 -12.32 14.05
N HIS A 23 2.04 -12.29 13.78
CA HIS A 23 1.25 -11.06 13.58
C HIS A 23 1.88 -10.11 12.53
N ILE A 24 2.25 -10.66 11.37
CA ILE A 24 2.86 -9.91 10.27
C ILE A 24 1.78 -9.06 9.59
N LEU A 25 1.99 -7.75 9.51
CA LEU A 25 1.13 -6.87 8.73
C LEU A 25 1.48 -6.92 7.24
N ILE A 26 0.46 -7.08 6.39
CA ILE A 26 0.61 -7.21 4.94
C ILE A 26 -0.33 -6.19 4.29
N ASN A 27 0.21 -5.23 3.56
CA ASN A 27 -0.55 -4.17 2.89
C ASN A 27 0.04 -3.84 1.51
N SER A 28 -0.78 -3.25 0.65
CA SER A 28 -0.35 -2.64 -0.61
C SER A 28 -0.35 -1.13 -0.46
N CYS A 29 0.48 -0.43 -1.21
CA CYS A 29 0.48 1.03 -1.19
C CYS A 29 0.72 1.66 -2.56
N CYS A 30 0.30 2.92 -2.67
CA CYS A 30 0.62 3.80 -3.77
C CYS A 30 1.60 4.88 -3.30
N PRO A 31 2.79 5.01 -3.92
CA PRO A 31 3.72 6.10 -3.64
C PRO A 31 3.30 7.44 -4.27
N GLY A 32 2.24 7.44 -5.10
CA GLY A 32 1.84 8.57 -5.92
C GLY A 32 2.65 8.69 -7.22
N TYR A 33 2.59 9.86 -7.86
CA TYR A 33 3.29 10.11 -9.13
C TYR A 33 4.68 10.70 -8.89
N VAL A 34 5.69 9.83 -8.79
CA VAL A 34 7.04 10.18 -8.33
C VAL A 34 8.01 10.40 -9.49
N ASN A 35 8.82 11.46 -9.42
CA ASN A 35 9.87 11.80 -10.39
C ASN A 35 10.99 10.74 -10.38
N THR A 36 10.85 9.76 -11.25
CA THR A 36 11.75 8.62 -11.47
C THR A 36 11.85 8.31 -12.97
N ASP A 37 12.81 7.47 -13.36
CA ASP A 37 12.95 6.96 -14.74
C ASP A 37 11.64 6.31 -15.24
N MET A 38 10.93 5.58 -14.36
CA MET A 38 9.64 4.94 -14.67
C MET A 38 8.55 5.96 -15.04
N SER A 39 8.62 7.17 -14.49
CA SER A 39 7.73 8.29 -14.81
C SER A 39 8.25 9.19 -15.94
N SER A 40 9.39 8.85 -16.53
CA SER A 40 10.16 9.73 -17.44
C SER A 40 10.45 11.11 -16.83
N HIS A 41 10.74 11.15 -15.54
CA HIS A 41 10.96 12.37 -14.74
C HIS A 41 9.81 13.39 -14.76
N LYS A 42 8.58 12.97 -15.06
CA LYS A 42 7.39 13.84 -15.08
C LYS A 42 6.54 13.77 -13.82
N GLY A 43 6.94 12.95 -12.84
CA GLY A 43 6.25 12.85 -11.56
C GLY A 43 6.20 14.16 -10.81
N THR A 44 5.08 14.45 -10.15
CA THR A 44 4.87 15.65 -9.34
C THR A 44 5.53 15.56 -7.96
N LYS A 45 5.79 14.34 -7.46
CA LYS A 45 6.45 14.09 -6.18
C LYS A 45 7.95 13.86 -6.34
N THR A 46 8.71 14.30 -5.35
CA THR A 46 10.10 13.89 -5.14
C THR A 46 10.21 12.44 -4.66
N ILE A 47 11.41 11.86 -4.73
CA ILE A 47 11.70 10.50 -4.23
C ILE A 47 11.32 10.36 -2.75
N LEU A 48 11.62 11.35 -1.91
CA LEU A 48 11.35 11.30 -0.47
C LEU A 48 9.84 11.37 -0.19
N GLU A 49 9.10 12.21 -0.90
CA GLU A 49 7.63 12.27 -0.79
C GLU A 49 6.97 10.98 -1.28
N GLY A 50 7.55 10.33 -2.29
CA GLY A 50 7.09 9.02 -2.76
C GLY A 50 7.38 7.87 -1.80
N ALA A 51 8.50 7.95 -1.06
CA ALA A 51 8.90 6.95 -0.07
C ALA A 51 8.10 7.02 1.23
N ASP A 52 7.40 8.12 1.48
CA ASP A 52 6.67 8.39 2.72
C ASP A 52 5.72 7.26 3.15
N THR A 53 4.76 6.89 2.30
CA THR A 53 3.77 5.85 2.61
C THR A 53 4.37 4.44 2.72
N PRO A 54 5.26 4.00 1.79
CA PRO A 54 5.98 2.73 1.94
C PRO A 54 6.77 2.63 3.25
N VAL A 55 7.52 3.68 3.61
CA VAL A 55 8.30 3.72 4.85
C VAL A 55 7.38 3.69 6.07
N TYR A 56 6.31 4.49 6.07
CA TYR A 56 5.30 4.47 7.13
C TYR A 56 4.75 3.06 7.40
N LEU A 57 4.40 2.30 6.35
CA LEU A 57 3.91 0.93 6.51
C LEU A 57 4.99 -0.05 6.99
N ALA A 58 6.23 0.13 6.55
CA ALA A 58 7.35 -0.72 6.97
C ALA A 58 7.76 -0.48 8.44
N THR A 59 7.46 0.70 8.98
CA THR A 59 7.88 1.12 10.34
C THR A 59 6.70 1.29 11.30
N LEU A 60 5.58 0.59 11.07
CA LEU A 60 4.45 0.63 12.02
C LEU A 60 4.89 0.15 13.42
N PRO A 61 4.38 0.77 14.50
CA PRO A 61 4.71 0.36 15.85
C PRO A 61 4.43 -1.13 16.11
N LYS A 62 5.21 -1.73 17.01
CA LYS A 62 4.93 -3.10 17.47
C LYS A 62 3.55 -3.14 18.13
N GLY A 63 2.77 -4.17 17.82
CA GLY A 63 1.41 -4.35 18.32
C GLY A 63 0.34 -3.61 17.50
N THR A 64 0.72 -2.87 16.45
CA THR A 64 -0.25 -2.35 15.48
C THR A 64 -0.95 -3.51 14.77
N THR A 65 -2.29 -3.44 14.70
CA THR A 65 -3.13 -4.45 14.03
C THR A 65 -3.71 -3.94 12.71
N GLU A 66 -3.70 -2.62 12.48
CA GLU A 66 -4.26 -1.97 11.30
C GLU A 66 -3.33 -0.86 10.78
N PRO A 67 -3.25 -0.63 9.46
CA PRO A 67 -4.03 -1.28 8.40
C PRO A 67 -3.58 -2.72 8.11
N TYR A 68 -4.50 -3.58 7.64
CA TYR A 68 -4.21 -4.97 7.27
C TYR A 68 -4.98 -5.42 6.02
N GLY A 69 -4.26 -5.90 5.01
CA GLY A 69 -4.82 -6.31 3.72
C GLY A 69 -5.37 -5.16 2.87
N GLN A 70 -5.05 -3.91 3.23
CA GLN A 70 -5.62 -2.71 2.62
C GLN A 70 -4.72 -2.12 1.54
N LEU A 71 -5.30 -1.26 0.70
CA LEU A 71 -4.56 -0.35 -0.17
C LEU A 71 -4.39 1.00 0.55
N VAL A 72 -3.15 1.48 0.67
CA VAL A 72 -2.85 2.72 1.40
C VAL A 72 -2.19 3.74 0.46
N SER A 73 -2.65 4.98 0.49
CA SER A 73 -2.08 6.11 -0.25
C SER A 73 -2.11 7.35 0.64
N GLU A 74 -1.04 8.16 0.62
CA GLU A 74 -0.91 9.33 1.51
C GLU A 74 -1.13 8.99 3.00
N ARG A 75 -0.63 7.82 3.43
CA ARG A 75 -0.86 7.22 4.76
C ARG A 75 -2.34 7.01 5.15
N LYS A 76 -3.25 7.00 4.19
CA LYS A 76 -4.69 6.76 4.38
C LYS A 76 -5.12 5.51 3.65
N VAL A 77 -6.04 4.76 4.22
CA VAL A 77 -6.69 3.63 3.54
C VAL A 77 -7.54 4.20 2.41
N VAL A 78 -7.34 3.67 1.20
CA VAL A 78 -8.08 4.03 -0.01
C VAL A 78 -9.40 3.26 -0.01
N ASP A 79 -10.51 3.98 -0.14
CA ASP A 79 -11.84 3.39 -0.31
C ASP A 79 -12.08 3.06 -1.79
N VAL A 80 -11.68 1.85 -2.15
CA VAL A 80 -11.66 1.38 -3.55
C VAL A 80 -13.07 1.14 -4.08
N ASP A 81 -14.03 0.85 -3.21
CA ASP A 81 -15.42 0.59 -3.59
C ASP A 81 -16.17 1.91 -3.90
N LYS A 82 -15.74 3.04 -3.32
CA LYS A 82 -16.24 4.37 -3.70
C LYS A 82 -15.70 4.87 -5.04
N GLU A 83 -14.45 4.54 -5.37
CA GLU A 83 -13.80 5.01 -6.61
C GLU A 83 -14.18 4.19 -7.84
N CYS A 84 -14.60 2.93 -7.66
CA CYS A 84 -15.09 2.06 -8.72
C CYS A 84 -16.37 1.35 -8.24
N PRO A 85 -17.54 2.01 -8.33
CA PRO A 85 -18.81 1.36 -8.01
C PRO A 85 -19.04 0.16 -8.94
N PRO A 86 -19.84 -0.85 -8.51
CA PRO A 86 -20.12 -2.05 -9.29
C PRO A 86 -20.81 -1.77 -10.63
#